data_AF-A0A0Q4FPR9-F1
#
_entry.id   AF-A0A0Q4FPR9-F1
#
_cell.length_a   1.000
_cell.length_b   1.000
_cell.length_c   1.000
_cell.angle_alpha   90.00
_cell.angle_beta   90.00
_cell.angle_gamma   90.00
#
_symmetry.space_group_name_H-M   'P 1'
#
loop_
_entity.id
_entity.type
_entity.pdbx_description
1 polymer ?
#
loop_
_entity_poly.entity_id
_entity_poly.type
_entity_poly.pdbx_seq_one_letter_code
_entity_poly.pdbx_strand_id
1 'polypeptide(L)'
;MEENRVKPFQKYSSEAYTYQVENMLEIRFGETKGFHSSYKVTLEETENEDRTKTWNIEKTEDTPLPSENNFMEILHELEKSSYPVKIQVDEKGVFLKAADHQKYIESWKQKTEGIHEKYGNSDLFREQYLTTLENEEIFYKNKYKEPFWNLLLFAPSYVDNGGENPESVVWHIKGIGNLECPGIIRAEQREYGFDSFFTSEIHVPDTIKEEINKKYVRQAGQYKAQLTIQMQYLSRKKRYAEKKAAFILSDRDETVYQETSSIT
;
A
#
# COMPACT_ATOMS: atom_id res chain seq x y z
N MET A 1 -9.88 -5.11 37.19
CA MET A 1 -9.88 -4.03 36.20
C MET A 1 -9.63 -4.72 34.87
N GLU A 2 -10.68 -4.98 34.10
CA GLU A 2 -10.49 -5.56 32.76
C GLU A 2 -9.84 -4.48 31.88
N GLU A 3 -8.60 -4.71 31.46
CA GLU A 3 -7.97 -3.92 30.41
C GLU A 3 -8.91 -3.94 29.21
N ASN A 4 -9.48 -2.78 28.86
CA ASN A 4 -10.16 -2.59 27.58
C ASN A 4 -9.12 -2.67 26.46
N ARG A 5 -8.64 -3.88 26.17
CA ARG A 5 -7.78 -4.16 25.03
C ARG A 5 -8.61 -3.91 23.79
N VAL A 6 -8.44 -2.73 23.21
CA VAL A 6 -8.92 -2.47 21.85
C VAL A 6 -8.17 -3.46 20.96
N LYS A 7 -8.93 -4.40 20.39
CA LYS A 7 -8.38 -5.43 19.51
C LYS A 7 -7.65 -4.76 18.33
N PRO A 8 -6.65 -5.44 17.72
CA PRO A 8 -5.94 -4.90 16.56
C PRO A 8 -6.94 -4.38 15.54
N PHE A 9 -6.49 -3.41 14.75
CA PHE A 9 -7.28 -2.54 13.86
C PHE A 9 -7.96 -3.29 12.70
N GLN A 10 -8.11 -4.60 12.85
CA GLN A 10 -8.51 -5.57 11.87
C GLN A 10 -9.34 -6.67 12.50
N LYS A 11 -10.22 -6.38 13.47
CA LYS A 11 -11.31 -7.34 13.67
C LYS A 11 -12.29 -7.20 12.52
N TYR A 12 -11.90 -7.67 11.33
CA TYR A 12 -12.80 -7.75 10.23
C TYR A 12 -13.71 -8.99 10.45
N SER A 13 -14.90 -8.88 11.05
CA SER A 13 -15.96 -9.87 10.83
C SER A 13 -16.06 -10.22 9.35
N SER A 14 -16.44 -11.46 9.10
CA SER A 14 -16.67 -12.18 7.84
C SER A 14 -17.61 -11.51 6.82
N GLU A 15 -17.45 -10.20 6.60
CA GLU A 15 -18.19 -9.36 5.68
C GLU A 15 -17.21 -8.79 4.64
N ALA A 16 -17.72 -8.42 3.47
CA ALA A 16 -16.96 -7.73 2.44
C ALA A 16 -16.88 -6.23 2.77
N TYR A 17 -15.68 -5.65 2.62
CA TYR A 17 -15.41 -4.23 2.81
C TYR A 17 -15.11 -3.58 1.47
N THR A 18 -15.75 -2.47 1.16
CA THR A 18 -15.41 -1.66 -0.03
C THR A 18 -14.84 -0.33 0.44
N TYR A 19 -13.67 0.00 -0.07
CA TYR A 19 -12.96 1.25 0.19
C TYR A 19 -12.81 2.04 -1.09
N GLN A 20 -12.94 3.36 -1.00
CA GLN A 20 -12.40 4.27 -2.01
C GLN A 20 -10.95 4.58 -1.64
N VAL A 21 -10.05 4.44 -2.62
CA VAL A 21 -8.63 4.74 -2.46
C VAL A 21 -8.26 5.88 -3.38
N GLU A 22 -7.61 6.90 -2.82
CA GLU A 22 -7.02 8.00 -3.58
C GLU A 22 -5.52 8.04 -3.32
N ASN A 23 -4.73 8.10 -4.39
CA ASN A 23 -3.28 8.26 -4.31
C ASN A 23 -2.84 9.47 -5.10
N MET A 24 -1.88 10.19 -4.54
CA MET A 24 -1.16 11.26 -5.19
C MET A 24 0.33 11.03 -4.99
N LEU A 25 1.06 10.93 -6.10
CA LEU A 25 2.50 10.85 -6.11
C LEU A 25 3.04 12.11 -6.77
N GLU A 26 3.91 12.83 -6.09
CA GLU A 26 4.57 14.00 -6.63
C GLU A 26 6.08 13.90 -6.45
N ILE A 27 6.80 14.07 -7.55
CA ILE A 27 8.25 13.98 -7.62
C ILE A 27 8.77 15.35 -8.04
N ARG A 28 9.63 15.96 -7.22
CA ARG A 28 10.20 17.30 -7.45
C ARG A 28 11.72 17.20 -7.58
N PHE A 29 12.21 16.94 -8.80
CA PHE A 29 13.65 16.97 -9.12
C PHE A 29 13.88 17.74 -10.42
N GLY A 30 14.21 19.04 -10.32
CA GLY A 30 14.43 19.93 -11.48
C GLY A 30 13.14 20.36 -12.20
N GLU A 31 12.19 19.43 -12.36
CA GLU A 31 10.81 19.65 -12.82
C GLU A 31 9.85 18.91 -11.87
N THR A 32 8.64 19.45 -11.69
CA THR A 32 7.57 18.77 -10.94
C THR A 32 6.84 17.80 -11.85
N LYS A 33 6.92 16.50 -11.54
CA LYS A 33 6.14 15.45 -12.21
C LYS A 33 5.21 14.79 -11.19
N GLY A 34 3.93 14.72 -11.51
CA GLY A 34 2.90 14.20 -10.62
C GLY A 34 2.07 13.12 -11.29
N PHE A 35 1.52 12.21 -10.47
CA PHE A 35 0.54 11.23 -10.87
C PHE A 35 -0.57 11.17 -9.80
N HIS A 36 -1.81 11.12 -10.27
CA HIS A 36 -2.98 10.94 -9.41
C HIS A 36 -3.78 9.72 -9.90
N SER A 37 -4.24 8.91 -8.95
CA SER A 37 -5.12 7.77 -9.25
C SER A 37 -6.18 7.62 -8.19
N SER A 38 -7.36 7.18 -8.61
CA SER A 38 -8.47 6.81 -7.72
C SER A 38 -9.06 5.46 -8.14
N TYR A 39 -9.31 4.59 -7.18
CA TYR A 39 -9.89 3.26 -7.41
C TYR A 39 -10.62 2.73 -6.19
N LYS A 40 -11.55 1.81 -6.44
CA LYS A 40 -12.27 1.06 -5.42
C LYS A 40 -11.53 -0.23 -5.10
N VAL A 41 -11.43 -0.56 -3.82
CA VAL A 41 -10.90 -1.84 -3.35
C VAL A 41 -11.98 -2.57 -2.60
N THR A 42 -12.23 -3.82 -2.97
CA THR A 42 -13.04 -4.74 -2.17
C THR A 42 -12.13 -5.72 -1.45
N LEU A 43 -12.29 -5.84 -0.14
CA LEU A 43 -11.56 -6.77 0.72
C LEU A 43 -12.55 -7.73 1.38
N GLU A 44 -12.40 -9.02 1.12
CA GLU A 44 -13.12 -10.08 1.83
C GLU A 44 -12.15 -10.84 2.74
N GLU A 45 -12.50 -10.94 4.02
CA GLU A 45 -11.69 -11.66 5.02
C GLU A 45 -12.34 -13.01 5.37
N THR A 46 -11.51 -14.05 5.43
CA THR A 46 -11.88 -15.36 5.99
C THR A 46 -10.86 -15.77 7.04
N GLU A 47 -11.33 -16.08 8.25
CA GLU A 47 -10.47 -16.59 9.33
C GLU A 47 -10.21 -18.10 9.12
N ASN A 48 -8.95 -18.49 9.19
CA ASN A 48 -8.50 -19.88 9.04
C ASN A 48 -8.45 -20.57 10.42
N GLU A 49 -8.39 -21.91 10.43
CA GLU A 49 -8.36 -22.70 11.69
C GLU A 49 -7.13 -22.41 12.57
N ASP A 50 -6.02 -22.01 11.96
CA ASP A 50 -4.76 -21.65 12.61
C ASP A 50 -4.71 -20.19 13.12
N ARG A 51 -5.86 -19.48 13.10
CA ARG A 51 -6.03 -18.06 13.44
C ARG A 51 -5.37 -17.06 12.49
N THR A 52 -4.74 -17.53 11.43
CA THR A 52 -4.38 -16.64 10.33
C THR A 52 -5.64 -16.22 9.57
N LYS A 53 -5.51 -15.21 8.73
CA LYS A 53 -6.61 -14.73 7.90
C LYS A 53 -6.22 -14.78 6.44
N THR A 54 -7.18 -15.16 5.61
CA THR A 54 -7.08 -15.06 4.16
C THR A 54 -7.83 -13.81 3.72
N TRP A 55 -7.12 -12.92 3.02
CA TRP A 55 -7.68 -11.73 2.40
C TRP A 55 -7.80 -11.93 0.91
N ASN A 56 -9.02 -11.80 0.39
CA ASN A 56 -9.31 -11.70 -1.03
C ASN A 56 -9.47 -10.22 -1.39
N ILE A 57 -8.57 -9.70 -2.21
CA ILE A 57 -8.49 -8.28 -2.53
C ILE A 57 -8.82 -8.11 -4.01
N GLU A 58 -9.85 -7.34 -4.29
CA GLU A 58 -10.23 -6.91 -5.64
C GLU A 58 -9.94 -5.42 -5.79
N LYS A 59 -9.46 -5.01 -6.96
CA LYS A 59 -9.19 -3.61 -7.30
C LYS A 59 -9.96 -3.27 -8.57
N THR A 60 -10.82 -2.27 -8.48
CA THR A 60 -11.65 -1.80 -9.58
C THR A 60 -11.42 -0.31 -9.75
N GLU A 61 -10.89 0.12 -10.89
CA GLU A 61 -10.65 1.53 -11.13
C GLU A 61 -11.95 2.33 -11.22
N ASP A 62 -11.91 3.55 -10.68
CA ASP A 62 -13.05 4.46 -10.71
C ASP A 62 -12.95 5.45 -11.88
N THR A 63 -11.75 5.66 -12.42
CA THR A 63 -11.51 6.52 -13.59
C THR A 63 -10.58 5.80 -14.57
N PRO A 64 -10.95 5.67 -15.86
CA PRO A 64 -10.11 5.01 -16.85
C PRO A 64 -8.81 5.80 -17.05
N LEU A 65 -7.70 5.07 -17.25
CA LEU A 65 -6.40 5.65 -17.53
C LEU A 65 -6.48 6.55 -18.77
N PRO A 66 -6.14 7.85 -18.68
CA PRO A 66 -6.00 8.69 -19.86
C PRO A 66 -4.69 8.29 -20.54
N SER A 67 -4.77 7.41 -21.53
CA SER A 67 -3.61 6.94 -22.28
C SER A 67 -3.88 7.05 -23.77
N GLU A 68 -2.95 7.69 -24.47
CA GLU A 68 -2.76 7.58 -25.93
C GLU A 68 -1.56 6.66 -26.26
N ASN A 69 -1.05 5.91 -25.26
CA ASN A 69 0.15 5.10 -25.37
C ASN A 69 -0.17 3.61 -25.15
N ASN A 70 -0.12 2.84 -26.24
CA ASN A 70 -0.36 1.39 -26.26
C ASN A 70 0.45 0.63 -25.19
N PHE A 71 1.67 1.07 -24.85
CA PHE A 71 2.45 0.42 -23.80
C PHE A 71 1.81 0.55 -22.42
N MET A 72 1.32 1.74 -22.08
CA MET A 72 0.67 2.01 -20.80
C MET A 72 -0.66 1.27 -20.70
N GLU A 73 -1.39 1.17 -21.81
CA GLU A 73 -2.62 0.38 -21.92
C GLU A 73 -2.38 -1.12 -21.74
N ILE A 74 -1.34 -1.68 -22.38
CA ILE A 74 -0.99 -3.11 -22.19
C ILE A 74 -0.66 -3.37 -20.72
N LEU A 75 0.21 -2.56 -20.10
CA LEU A 75 0.56 -2.73 -18.69
C LEU A 75 -0.66 -2.59 -17.77
N HIS A 76 -1.55 -1.64 -18.06
CA HIS A 76 -2.77 -1.43 -17.30
C HIS A 76 -3.69 -2.68 -17.36
N GLU A 77 -3.88 -3.28 -18.54
CA GLU A 77 -4.71 -4.47 -18.70
C GLU A 77 -4.10 -5.70 -18.00
N LEU A 78 -2.77 -5.86 -18.06
CA LEU A 78 -2.05 -6.93 -17.36
C LEU A 78 -2.18 -6.78 -15.83
N GLU A 79 -2.04 -5.55 -15.33
CA GLU A 79 -2.18 -5.20 -13.91
C GLU A 79 -3.61 -5.40 -13.40
N LYS A 80 -4.62 -4.99 -14.19
CA LYS A 80 -6.03 -5.23 -13.88
C LYS A 80 -6.33 -6.74 -13.82
N SER A 81 -5.75 -7.51 -14.73
CA SER A 81 -5.90 -8.98 -14.78
C SER A 81 -5.26 -9.69 -13.58
N SER A 82 -4.33 -9.02 -12.90
CA SER A 82 -3.72 -9.49 -11.64
C SER A 82 -4.66 -9.45 -10.44
N TYR A 83 -5.89 -8.94 -10.56
CA TYR A 83 -6.89 -9.02 -9.50
C TYR A 83 -8.00 -10.04 -9.84
N PRO A 84 -8.60 -10.71 -8.83
CA PRO A 84 -8.32 -10.57 -7.41
C PRO A 84 -7.00 -11.25 -6.98
N VAL A 85 -6.38 -10.71 -5.93
CA VAL A 85 -5.19 -11.26 -5.27
C VAL A 85 -5.59 -11.84 -3.93
N LYS A 86 -5.07 -13.01 -3.59
CA LYS A 86 -5.29 -13.63 -2.27
C LYS A 86 -4.01 -13.71 -1.49
N ILE A 87 -4.03 -13.17 -0.27
CA ILE A 87 -2.89 -13.23 0.66
C ILE A 87 -3.31 -13.81 2.00
N GLN A 88 -2.35 -14.42 2.68
CA GLN A 88 -2.48 -14.84 4.06
C GLN A 88 -1.77 -13.82 4.96
N VAL A 89 -2.45 -13.41 6.03
CA VAL A 89 -1.92 -12.50 7.04
C VAL A 89 -2.05 -13.11 8.43
N ASP A 90 -1.24 -12.64 9.38
CA ASP A 90 -1.37 -13.03 10.79
C ASP A 90 -2.56 -12.33 11.48
N GLU A 91 -2.75 -12.58 12.79
CA GLU A 91 -3.82 -11.96 13.58
C GLU A 91 -3.77 -10.42 13.60
N LYS A 92 -2.60 -9.84 13.33
CA LYS A 92 -2.34 -8.39 13.30
C LYS A 92 -2.38 -7.81 11.89
N GLY A 93 -2.51 -8.64 10.85
CA GLY A 93 -2.53 -8.21 9.46
C GLY A 93 -1.18 -8.08 8.80
N VAL A 94 -0.14 -8.64 9.40
CA VAL A 94 1.17 -8.73 8.79
C VAL A 94 1.12 -9.81 7.71
N PHE A 95 1.58 -9.47 6.50
CA PHE A 95 1.66 -10.43 5.40
C PHE A 95 2.54 -11.62 5.74
N LEU A 96 2.04 -12.82 5.43
CA LEU A 96 2.77 -14.08 5.58
C LEU A 96 3.19 -14.66 4.23
N LYS A 97 2.23 -14.83 3.31
CA LYS A 97 2.46 -15.43 1.98
C LYS A 97 1.25 -15.23 1.06
N ALA A 98 1.43 -15.56 -0.23
CA ALA A 98 0.31 -15.72 -1.14
C ALA A 98 -0.58 -16.91 -0.75
N ALA A 99 -1.89 -16.78 -0.98
CA ALA A 99 -2.79 -17.91 -0.94
C ALA A 99 -2.97 -18.47 -2.37
N ASP A 100 -2.63 -19.74 -2.57
CA ASP A 100 -2.76 -20.46 -3.85
C ASP A 100 -2.09 -19.78 -5.06
N HIS A 101 -0.83 -19.32 -4.91
CA HIS A 101 -0.11 -18.58 -5.95
C HIS A 101 -0.09 -19.26 -7.33
N GLN A 102 0.04 -20.60 -7.36
CA GLN A 102 0.01 -21.34 -8.63
C GLN A 102 -1.34 -21.22 -9.34
N LYS A 103 -2.45 -21.35 -8.59
CA LYS A 103 -3.80 -21.22 -9.16
C LYS A 103 -4.06 -19.80 -9.64
N TYR A 104 -3.51 -18.83 -8.92
CA TYR A 104 -3.53 -17.42 -9.30
C TYR A 104 -2.80 -17.18 -10.64
N ILE A 105 -1.60 -17.73 -10.83
CA ILE A 105 -0.86 -17.66 -12.10
C ILE A 105 -1.66 -18.25 -13.26
N GLU A 106 -2.25 -19.44 -13.08
CA GLU A 106 -3.04 -20.08 -14.15
C GLU A 106 -4.28 -19.27 -14.50
N SER A 107 -4.97 -18.70 -13.50
CA SER A 107 -6.10 -17.78 -13.75
C SER A 107 -5.66 -16.53 -14.51
N TRP A 108 -4.50 -15.97 -14.18
CA TRP A 108 -3.95 -14.81 -14.87
C TRP A 108 -3.59 -15.12 -16.33
N LYS A 109 -2.97 -16.29 -16.60
CA LYS A 109 -2.65 -16.75 -17.95
C LYS A 109 -3.89 -16.82 -18.83
N GLN A 110 -4.99 -17.33 -18.29
CA GLN A 110 -6.30 -17.39 -18.97
C GLN A 110 -6.89 -16.01 -19.22
N LYS A 111 -6.90 -15.12 -18.21
CA LYS A 111 -7.43 -13.74 -18.36
C LYS A 111 -6.70 -12.92 -19.43
N THR A 112 -5.43 -13.23 -19.67
CA THR A 112 -4.55 -12.46 -20.57
C THR A 112 -4.30 -13.11 -21.93
N GLU A 113 -4.88 -14.28 -22.20
CA GLU A 113 -4.62 -15.05 -23.44
C GLU A 113 -4.92 -14.23 -24.72
N GLY A 114 -6.02 -13.48 -24.72
CA GLY A 114 -6.47 -12.68 -25.87
C GLY A 114 -5.87 -11.27 -25.98
N ILE A 115 -4.88 -10.90 -25.15
CA ILE A 115 -4.38 -9.51 -25.14
C ILE A 115 -3.75 -9.08 -26.48
N HIS A 116 -3.19 -10.03 -27.22
CA HIS A 116 -2.58 -9.85 -28.54
C HIS A 116 -3.58 -9.48 -29.63
N GLU A 117 -4.86 -9.80 -29.44
CA GLU A 117 -5.93 -9.43 -30.38
C GLU A 117 -6.17 -7.91 -30.38
N LYS A 118 -5.93 -7.26 -29.23
CA LYS A 118 -6.15 -5.82 -29.03
C LYS A 118 -4.87 -5.00 -29.25
N TYR A 119 -3.69 -5.54 -28.91
CA TYR A 119 -2.43 -4.80 -28.97
C TYR A 119 -1.31 -5.61 -29.64
N GLY A 120 -0.73 -5.08 -30.71
CA GLY A 120 0.45 -5.67 -31.36
C GLY A 120 1.67 -5.68 -30.43
N ASN A 121 2.47 -6.76 -30.47
CA ASN A 121 3.65 -6.99 -29.62
C ASN A 121 3.38 -7.11 -28.11
N SER A 122 2.12 -7.32 -27.70
CA SER A 122 1.76 -7.51 -26.28
C SER A 122 2.39 -8.75 -25.65
N ASP A 123 2.72 -9.77 -26.46
CA ASP A 123 3.26 -11.04 -25.96
C ASP A 123 4.59 -10.85 -25.23
N LEU A 124 5.46 -9.97 -25.72
CA LEU A 124 6.72 -9.66 -25.05
C LEU A 124 6.47 -9.08 -23.65
N PHE A 125 5.53 -8.14 -23.53
CA PHE A 125 5.19 -7.51 -22.25
C PHE A 125 4.47 -8.50 -21.32
N ARG A 126 3.58 -9.33 -21.87
CA ARG A 126 2.89 -10.40 -21.14
C ARG A 126 3.88 -11.39 -20.55
N GLU A 127 4.87 -11.85 -21.32
CA GLU A 127 5.90 -12.79 -20.85
C GLU A 127 6.83 -12.16 -19.79
N GLN A 128 7.22 -10.90 -19.97
CA GLN A 128 7.99 -10.16 -18.95
C GLN A 128 7.22 -10.02 -17.64
N TYR A 129 5.93 -9.70 -17.73
CA TYR A 129 5.06 -9.58 -16.58
C TYR A 129 4.86 -10.95 -15.93
N LEU A 130 4.61 -12.00 -16.71
CA LEU A 130 4.44 -13.37 -16.24
C LEU A 130 5.69 -13.87 -15.50
N THR A 131 6.88 -13.60 -16.01
CA THR A 131 8.15 -13.95 -15.34
C THR A 131 8.23 -13.34 -13.94
N THR A 132 7.73 -12.11 -13.79
CA THR A 132 7.65 -11.43 -12.49
C THR A 132 6.56 -12.05 -11.60
N LEU A 133 5.41 -12.39 -12.18
CA LEU A 133 4.28 -13.01 -11.50
C LEU A 133 4.63 -14.40 -10.95
N GLU A 134 5.36 -15.21 -11.71
CA GLU A 134 5.76 -16.58 -11.33
C GLU A 134 6.72 -16.59 -10.14
N ASN A 135 7.49 -15.52 -9.95
CA ASN A 135 8.29 -15.34 -8.73
C ASN A 135 7.44 -14.64 -7.65
N GLU A 136 6.86 -15.44 -6.75
CA GLU A 136 6.01 -14.96 -5.66
C GLU A 136 6.64 -13.81 -4.86
N GLU A 137 7.89 -13.98 -4.40
CA GLU A 137 8.56 -12.98 -3.57
C GLU A 137 8.71 -11.65 -4.32
N ILE A 138 9.15 -11.69 -5.58
CA ILE A 138 9.31 -10.49 -6.40
C ILE A 138 7.95 -9.84 -6.68
N PHE A 139 6.93 -10.63 -7.01
CA PHE A 139 5.59 -10.14 -7.31
C PHE A 139 5.00 -9.37 -6.12
N TYR A 140 4.97 -9.99 -4.93
CA TYR A 140 4.41 -9.34 -3.75
C TYR A 140 5.28 -8.16 -3.27
N LYS A 141 6.60 -8.27 -3.37
CA LYS A 141 7.51 -7.13 -3.14
C LYS A 141 7.23 -5.97 -4.08
N ASN A 142 6.81 -6.23 -5.31
CA ASN A 142 6.40 -5.19 -6.26
C ASN A 142 5.02 -4.62 -5.94
N LYS A 143 4.04 -5.46 -5.58
CA LYS A 143 2.72 -5.00 -5.12
C LYS A 143 2.84 -4.09 -3.91
N TYR A 144 3.70 -4.41 -2.95
CA TYR A 144 3.91 -3.57 -1.77
C TYR A 144 4.41 -2.16 -2.09
N LYS A 145 4.99 -1.91 -3.26
CA LYS A 145 5.37 -0.55 -3.69
C LYS A 145 4.19 0.35 -4.03
N GLU A 146 2.95 -0.14 -4.04
CA GLU A 146 1.80 0.75 -4.17
C GLU A 146 1.42 1.32 -2.78
N PRO A 147 1.18 2.64 -2.69
CA PRO A 147 0.85 3.33 -1.44
C PRO A 147 -0.27 2.68 -0.63
N PHE A 148 -1.28 2.15 -1.33
CA PHE A 148 -2.42 1.47 -0.73
C PHE A 148 -2.00 0.27 0.14
N TRP A 149 -1.04 -0.54 -0.30
CA TRP A 149 -0.65 -1.72 0.45
C TRP A 149 0.06 -1.34 1.75
N ASN A 150 0.84 -0.25 1.74
CA ASN A 150 1.42 0.32 2.96
C ASN A 150 0.32 0.65 3.98
N LEU A 151 -0.75 1.32 3.56
CA LEU A 151 -1.87 1.71 4.43
C LEU A 151 -2.78 0.55 4.84
N LEU A 152 -3.01 -0.41 3.94
CA LEU A 152 -3.83 -1.58 4.20
C LEU A 152 -3.21 -2.45 5.30
N LEU A 153 -1.91 -2.75 5.15
CA LEU A 153 -1.16 -3.60 6.07
C LEU A 153 -0.76 -2.89 7.36
N PHE A 154 -0.75 -1.55 7.38
CA PHE A 154 -0.53 -0.82 8.61
C PHE A 154 -1.74 -0.93 9.56
N ALA A 155 -1.60 -1.80 10.57
CA ALA A 155 -2.60 -2.07 11.59
C ALA A 155 -1.95 -2.16 12.97
N PRO A 156 -1.50 -1.03 13.53
CA PRO A 156 -0.87 -1.02 14.85
C PRO A 156 -1.82 -1.58 15.91
N SER A 157 -1.33 -2.04 17.06
CA SER A 157 -2.19 -2.35 18.20
C SER A 157 -2.19 -1.18 19.18
N TYR A 158 -3.35 -0.62 19.50
CA TYR A 158 -3.45 0.49 20.46
C TYR A 158 -4.10 0.00 21.75
N VAL A 159 -3.50 0.39 22.88
CA VAL A 159 -4.08 0.23 24.22
C VAL A 159 -4.44 1.61 24.71
N ASP A 160 -5.71 1.82 25.03
CA ASP A 160 -6.21 3.11 25.50
C ASP A 160 -5.81 3.38 26.94
N ASN A 161 -4.56 3.79 27.12
CA ASN A 161 -3.97 4.19 28.40
C ASN A 161 -3.58 5.68 28.43
N GLY A 162 -3.96 6.45 27.40
CA GLY A 162 -3.55 7.85 27.25
C GLY A 162 -2.04 8.04 26.99
N GLY A 163 -1.34 6.97 26.61
CA GLY A 163 0.12 6.95 26.43
C GLY A 163 0.56 6.97 24.97
N GLU A 164 1.86 7.23 24.80
CA GLU A 164 2.58 7.08 23.53
C GLU A 164 2.98 5.62 23.33
N ASN A 165 2.65 5.06 22.16
CA ASN A 165 3.03 3.69 21.81
C ASN A 165 4.07 3.72 20.69
N PRO A 166 5.31 3.25 20.93
CA PRO A 166 6.30 3.13 19.86
C PRO A 166 5.88 2.02 18.90
N GLU A 167 5.98 2.30 17.60
CA GLU A 167 5.66 1.36 16.54
C GLU A 167 6.56 1.61 15.33
N SER A 168 6.64 0.63 14.44
CA SER A 168 7.36 0.77 13.17
C SER A 168 6.49 0.37 11.99
N VAL A 169 6.67 1.04 10.87
CA VAL A 169 6.09 0.66 9.59
C VAL A 169 7.15 0.71 8.52
N VAL A 170 7.18 -0.31 7.66
CA VAL A 170 8.02 -0.26 6.46
C VAL A 170 7.21 0.42 5.37
N TRP A 171 7.60 1.63 5.01
CA TRP A 171 7.02 2.33 3.87
C TRP A 171 7.74 1.90 2.59
N HIS A 172 7.01 1.27 1.69
CA HIS A 172 7.51 0.92 0.37
C HIS A 172 7.36 2.12 -0.56
N ILE A 173 8.46 2.83 -0.81
CA ILE A 173 8.51 4.05 -1.63
C ILE A 173 8.61 3.67 -3.11
N LYS A 174 7.63 4.11 -3.91
CA LYS A 174 7.61 3.79 -5.35
C LYS A 174 8.88 4.27 -6.05
N GLY A 175 9.60 3.33 -6.66
CA GLY A 175 10.79 3.63 -7.45
C GLY A 175 12.04 3.96 -6.65
N ILE A 176 12.02 3.96 -5.31
CA ILE A 176 13.22 4.20 -4.48
C ILE A 176 13.59 2.92 -3.72
N GLY A 177 12.66 2.33 -2.98
CA GLY A 177 12.91 1.18 -2.13
C GLY A 177 12.10 1.22 -0.85
N ASN A 178 12.46 0.39 0.11
CA ASN A 178 11.74 0.27 1.37
C ASN A 178 12.43 1.13 2.43
N LEU A 179 11.66 1.83 3.24
CA LEU A 179 12.17 2.61 4.36
C LEU A 179 11.42 2.24 5.64
N GLU A 180 12.13 1.66 6.60
CA GLU A 180 11.59 1.42 7.93
C GLU A 180 11.46 2.76 8.67
N CYS A 181 10.24 3.08 9.07
CA CYS A 181 9.87 4.30 9.75
C CYS A 181 9.47 3.95 11.19
N PRO A 182 10.41 3.95 12.16
CA PRO A 182 10.07 3.90 13.57
C PRO A 182 9.45 5.23 14.01
N GLY A 183 8.39 5.18 14.79
CA GLY A 183 7.64 6.37 15.19
C GLY A 183 6.79 6.14 16.42
N ILE A 184 5.99 7.15 16.74
CA ILE A 184 5.11 7.14 17.91
C ILE A 184 3.66 7.24 17.44
N ILE A 185 2.83 6.39 18.04
CA ILE A 185 1.37 6.45 17.90
C ILE A 185 0.79 7.18 19.10
N ARG A 186 -0.05 8.18 18.82
CA ARG A 186 -0.92 8.86 19.79
C ARG A 186 -2.37 8.68 19.37
N ALA A 187 -3.28 8.47 20.31
CA ALA A 187 -4.71 8.44 20.03
C ALA A 187 -5.46 9.48 20.87
N GLU A 188 -6.48 10.07 20.28
CA GLU A 188 -7.35 11.07 20.89
C GLU A 188 -8.77 10.53 20.93
N GLN A 189 -9.35 10.41 22.12
CA GLN A 189 -10.74 10.00 22.28
C GLN A 189 -11.69 11.13 21.86
N ARG A 190 -12.77 10.77 21.14
CA ARG A 190 -13.85 11.66 20.69
C ARG A 190 -15.19 11.17 21.25
N GLU A 191 -16.23 12.01 21.16
CA GLU A 191 -17.58 11.68 21.67
C GLU A 191 -18.17 10.39 21.08
N TYR A 192 -17.83 10.05 19.83
CA TYR A 192 -18.35 8.87 19.12
C TYR A 192 -17.26 7.96 18.54
N GLY A 193 -16.00 8.06 19.01
CA GLY A 193 -14.90 7.38 18.35
C GLY A 193 -13.51 7.77 18.86
N PHE A 194 -12.48 7.56 18.02
CA PHE A 194 -11.14 8.06 18.27
C PHE A 194 -10.42 8.39 16.96
N ASP A 195 -9.48 9.33 17.05
CA ASP A 195 -8.49 9.58 16.01
C ASP A 195 -7.14 9.02 16.48
N SER A 196 -6.38 8.37 15.62
CA SER A 196 -5.00 8.00 15.93
C SER A 196 -4.02 8.55 14.89
N PHE A 197 -2.87 8.95 15.40
CA PHE A 197 -1.82 9.63 14.65
C PHE A 197 -0.51 8.87 14.86
N PHE A 198 0.08 8.42 13.78
CA PHE A 198 1.46 7.94 13.75
C PHE A 198 2.33 9.03 13.14
N THR A 199 3.42 9.37 13.81
CA THR A 199 4.43 10.28 13.29
C THR A 199 5.80 9.65 13.40
N SER A 200 6.53 9.63 12.29
CA SER A 200 7.91 9.19 12.19
C SER A 200 8.73 10.25 11.48
N GLU A 201 9.94 10.49 12.01
CA GLU A 201 10.92 11.37 11.41
C GLU A 201 12.29 10.72 11.53
N ILE A 202 12.94 10.46 10.39
CA ILE A 202 14.20 9.74 10.35
C ILE A 202 15.18 10.32 9.33
N HIS A 203 16.46 10.12 9.60
CA HIS A 203 17.50 10.27 8.58
C HIS A 203 17.51 9.06 7.66
N VAL A 204 17.56 9.31 6.37
CA VAL A 204 17.51 8.25 5.36
C VAL A 204 18.83 7.46 5.37
N PRO A 205 18.78 6.12 5.44
CA PRO A 205 19.98 5.28 5.37
C PRO A 205 20.78 5.49 4.08
N ASP A 206 22.10 5.30 4.14
CA ASP A 206 23.00 5.51 3.00
C ASP A 206 22.63 4.67 1.78
N THR A 207 22.15 3.44 1.99
CA THR A 207 21.70 2.54 0.91
C THR A 207 20.55 3.14 0.08
N ILE A 208 19.57 3.76 0.75
CA ILE A 208 18.44 4.41 0.09
C ILE A 208 18.89 5.73 -0.56
N LYS A 209 19.77 6.47 0.11
CA LYS A 209 20.39 7.68 -0.43
C LYS A 209 21.14 7.41 -1.74
N GLU A 210 21.89 6.31 -1.82
CA GLU A 210 22.56 5.89 -3.05
C GLU A 210 21.57 5.62 -4.19
N GLU A 211 20.47 4.92 -3.92
CA GLU A 211 19.42 4.65 -4.92
C GLU A 211 18.74 5.93 -5.43
N ILE A 212 18.49 6.89 -4.53
CA ILE A 212 17.97 8.22 -4.90
C ILE A 212 18.97 8.94 -5.80
N ASN A 213 20.25 9.00 -5.40
CA ASN A 213 21.29 9.73 -6.14
C ASN A 213 21.53 9.11 -7.54
N LYS A 214 21.48 7.78 -7.66
CA LYS A 214 21.55 7.09 -8.96
C LYS A 214 20.38 7.46 -9.88
N LYS A 215 19.16 7.54 -9.34
CA LYS A 215 17.95 7.75 -10.14
C LYS A 215 17.74 9.21 -10.55
N TYR A 216 18.16 10.16 -9.72
CA TYR A 216 17.72 11.56 -9.86
C TYR A 216 18.86 12.57 -10.10
N VAL A 217 20.06 12.13 -10.50
CA VAL A 217 21.22 12.99 -10.88
C VAL A 217 21.44 14.15 -9.89
N ARG A 218 21.32 13.89 -8.59
CA ARG A 218 21.57 14.87 -7.51
C ARG A 218 22.92 14.61 -6.85
N GLN A 219 23.55 15.69 -6.36
CA GLN A 219 24.75 15.58 -5.52
C GLN A 219 24.37 15.08 -4.10
N ALA A 220 25.37 14.57 -3.37
CA ALA A 220 25.19 13.92 -2.08
C ALA A 220 24.58 14.86 -1.01
N GLY A 221 23.25 14.86 -0.88
CA GLY A 221 22.50 15.53 0.19
C GLY A 221 22.37 14.69 1.47
N GLN A 222 21.91 15.32 2.56
CA GLN A 222 21.42 14.60 3.73
C GLN A 222 19.90 14.59 3.68
N TYR A 223 19.34 13.43 3.39
CA TYR A 223 17.90 13.29 3.25
C TYR A 223 17.24 13.02 4.60
N LYS A 224 16.10 13.68 4.80
CA LYS A 224 15.21 13.51 5.94
C LYS A 224 13.87 13.00 5.42
N ALA A 225 13.35 11.95 6.04
CA ALA A 225 12.03 11.42 5.73
C ALA A 225 11.08 11.70 6.91
N GLN A 226 9.85 12.10 6.58
CA GLN A 226 8.75 12.28 7.50
C GLN A 226 7.57 11.44 7.02
N LEU A 227 7.01 10.63 7.91
CA LEU A 227 5.81 9.85 7.64
C LEU A 227 4.76 10.22 8.69
N THR A 228 3.62 10.71 8.20
CA THR A 228 2.44 10.98 9.02
C THR A 228 1.32 10.06 8.56
N ILE A 229 0.71 9.33 9.49
CA ILE A 229 -0.49 8.52 9.22
C ILE A 229 -1.57 8.96 10.19
N GLN A 230 -2.74 9.31 9.67
CA GLN A 230 -3.95 9.59 10.44
C GLN A 230 -4.98 8.49 10.19
N MET A 231 -5.61 8.02 11.25
CA MET A 231 -6.68 7.05 11.18
C MET A 231 -7.87 7.53 12.01
N GLN A 232 -9.07 7.43 11.45
CA GLN A 232 -10.30 7.84 12.11
C GLN A 232 -11.22 6.63 12.31
N TYR A 233 -11.74 6.50 13.53
CA TYR A 233 -12.70 5.48 13.91
C TYR A 233 -13.95 6.12 14.49
N LEU A 234 -15.12 5.80 13.91
CA LEU A 234 -16.44 6.30 14.33
C LEU A 234 -17.38 5.13 14.62
N SER A 235 -18.00 5.08 15.81
CA SER A 235 -18.98 4.04 16.17
C SER A 235 -20.43 4.58 16.11
N ARG A 236 -21.43 3.82 15.62
CA ARG A 236 -22.04 2.68 16.32
C ARG A 236 -22.17 1.36 15.54
N LYS A 237 -21.76 1.26 14.27
CA LYS A 237 -21.78 -0.01 13.50
C LYS A 237 -20.79 -0.11 12.31
N LYS A 238 -19.76 0.75 12.21
CA LYS A 238 -18.77 0.64 11.12
C LYS A 238 -17.33 0.73 11.62
N ARG A 239 -16.48 -0.03 10.92
CA ARG A 239 -15.02 -0.06 11.00
C ARG A 239 -14.43 1.23 10.43
N TYR A 240 -13.14 1.45 10.65
CA TYR A 240 -12.34 2.59 10.19
C TYR A 240 -12.97 3.37 9.03
N ALA A 241 -13.29 4.64 9.29
CA ALA A 241 -13.95 5.51 8.33
C ALA A 241 -12.95 6.15 7.37
N GLU A 242 -11.69 6.27 7.79
CA GLU A 242 -10.65 6.89 6.99
C GLU A 242 -9.25 6.52 7.51
N LYS A 243 -8.33 6.17 6.59
CA LYS A 243 -6.89 6.17 6.82
C LYS A 243 -6.24 7.10 5.81
N LYS A 244 -5.33 7.97 6.25
CA LYS A 244 -4.56 8.87 5.39
C LYS A 244 -3.09 8.77 5.74
N ALA A 245 -2.21 8.80 4.74
CA ALA A 245 -0.78 8.91 4.92
C ALA A 245 -0.19 9.98 4.02
N ALA A 246 0.82 10.68 4.55
CA ALA A 246 1.71 11.53 3.80
C ALA A 246 3.16 11.15 4.13
N PHE A 247 3.89 10.75 3.09
CA PHE A 247 5.33 10.50 3.14
C PHE A 247 6.04 11.63 2.41
N ILE A 248 6.96 12.30 3.11
CA ILE A 248 7.72 13.44 2.59
C ILE A 248 9.20 13.14 2.76
N LEU A 249 9.92 13.18 1.65
CA LEU A 249 11.37 13.14 1.62
C LEU A 249 11.89 14.53 1.27
N SER A 250 12.81 15.04 2.07
CA SER A 250 13.38 16.37 1.89
C SER A 250 14.91 16.33 1.97
N ASP A 251 15.56 17.25 1.25
CA ASP A 251 16.98 17.56 1.37
C ASP A 251 17.10 18.95 1.98
N ARG A 252 17.46 19.01 3.26
CA ARG A 252 17.37 20.24 4.07
C ARG A 252 15.93 20.80 4.07
N ASP A 253 15.72 21.97 3.47
CA ASP A 253 14.42 22.66 3.46
C ASP A 253 13.61 22.40 2.18
N GLU A 254 14.15 21.65 1.21
CA GLU A 254 13.46 21.36 -0.05
C GLU A 254 12.82 19.96 -0.02
N THR A 255 11.51 19.90 -0.24
CA THR A 255 10.82 18.64 -0.54
C THR A 255 11.23 18.12 -1.91
N VAL A 256 11.76 16.90 -1.95
CA VAL A 256 12.24 16.25 -3.17
C VAL A 256 11.29 15.16 -3.67
N TYR A 257 10.52 14.57 -2.76
CA TYR A 257 9.53 13.54 -3.09
C TYR A 257 8.41 13.56 -2.06
N GLN A 258 7.17 13.46 -2.54
CA GLN A 258 5.98 13.38 -1.71
C GLN A 258 5.03 12.31 -2.25
N GLU A 259 4.55 11.46 -1.35
CA GLU A 259 3.54 10.45 -1.62
C GLU A 259 2.41 10.63 -0.62
N THR A 260 1.18 10.71 -1.11
CA THR A 260 -0.02 10.84 -0.29
C THR A 260 -1.00 9.75 -0.69
N SER A 261 -1.58 9.09 0.30
CA SER A 261 -2.55 8.02 0.08
C SER A 261 -3.68 8.14 1.10
N SER A 262 -4.90 7.85 0.66
CA SER A 262 -6.06 7.81 1.54
C SER A 262 -6.98 6.64 1.18
N ILE A 263 -7.58 6.05 2.22
CA ILE A 263 -8.55 4.96 2.15
C ILE A 263 -9.77 5.40 2.97
N THR A 264 -10.96 5.42 2.36
CA THR A 264 -12.23 5.84 2.98
C THR A 264 -13.33 4.83 2.72
#